data_AF-A0A4Y2LX18-F1
#
_entry.id   AF-A0A4Y2LX18-F1
#
_cell.length_a   1.000
_cell.length_b   1.000
_cell.length_c   1.000
_cell.angle_alpha   90.00
_cell.angle_beta   90.00
_cell.angle_gamma   90.00
#
_symmetry.space_group_name_H-M   'P 1'
#
loop_
_entity.id
_entity.type
_entity.pdbx_description
1 polymer ?
#
loop_
_entity_poly.entity_id
_entity_poly.type
_entity_poly.pdbx_seq_one_letter_code
_entity_poly.pdbx_strand_id
1 'polypeptide(L)'
;MLSNELEMINEISYKQWVKTVGAELKTIIISVDEFVQNLVAKLSALFTHLFFTKAQSKYFSKTKDELIEGTTIILADFFEKYTCIMQDAIQRVHWKKEQVTIHPFLAYIKDTANDKLKPIPMCVISDHLVPDATFWTFQKVIAQYLIKEVPQI
;
A
#
# COMPACT_ATOMS: atom_id res chain seq x y z
N MET A 1 -6.65 27.62 -53.81
CA MET A 1 -7.56 27.16 -52.76
C MET A 1 -6.86 26.06 -52.00
N LEU A 2 -6.28 26.36 -50.83
CA LEU A 2 -5.74 25.36 -49.92
C LEU A 2 -6.82 25.15 -48.86
N SER A 3 -7.70 24.17 -49.08
CA SER A 3 -8.64 23.70 -48.07
C SER A 3 -7.84 22.95 -47.01
N ASN A 4 -7.46 23.67 -45.94
CA ASN A 4 -7.08 23.06 -44.67
C ASN A 4 -8.31 22.36 -44.10
N GLU A 5 -8.60 21.14 -44.56
CA GLU A 5 -9.40 20.20 -43.78
C GLU A 5 -8.49 19.72 -42.65
N LEU A 6 -8.49 20.46 -41.55
CA LEU A 6 -8.08 19.90 -40.27
C LEU A 6 -9.09 18.77 -40.01
N GLU A 7 -8.68 17.51 -40.22
CA GLU A 7 -9.47 16.37 -39.74
C GLU A 7 -9.68 16.57 -38.24
N MET A 8 -10.88 17.01 -37.88
CA MET A 8 -11.28 17.15 -36.48
C MET A 8 -11.31 15.74 -35.90
N ILE A 9 -10.30 15.44 -35.08
CA ILE A 9 -10.27 14.20 -34.29
C ILE A 9 -11.46 14.30 -33.33
N ASN A 10 -12.51 13.55 -33.60
CA ASN A 10 -13.73 13.54 -32.76
C ASN A 10 -13.65 12.46 -31.67
N GLU A 11 -12.85 11.41 -31.90
CA GLU A 11 -12.75 10.24 -31.04
C GLU A 11 -11.29 9.84 -30.80
N ILE A 12 -11.03 9.30 -29.61
CA ILE A 12 -9.73 8.79 -29.17
C ILE A 12 -9.89 7.32 -28.83
N SER A 13 -8.99 6.49 -29.37
CA SER A 13 -8.89 5.06 -29.07
C SER A 13 -7.61 4.78 -28.28
N TYR A 14 -7.76 4.17 -27.10
CA TYR A 14 -6.63 3.80 -26.24
C TYR A 14 -6.91 2.53 -25.44
N LYS A 15 -5.86 1.91 -24.89
CA LYS A 15 -6.00 0.72 -24.04
C LYS A 15 -5.84 1.09 -22.57
N GLN A 16 -6.70 0.53 -21.72
CA GLN A 16 -6.68 0.76 -20.27
C GLN A 16 -7.00 -0.52 -19.50
N TRP A 17 -6.29 -0.72 -18.38
CA TRP A 17 -6.62 -1.77 -17.42
C TRP A 17 -7.89 -1.40 -16.66
N VAL A 18 -8.91 -2.27 -16.72
CA VAL A 18 -10.20 -2.04 -16.07
C VAL A 18 -10.33 -2.85 -14.77
N LYS A 19 -9.52 -3.89 -14.62
CA LYS A 19 -9.39 -4.68 -13.39
C LYS A 19 -7.92 -4.95 -13.08
N THR A 20 -7.53 -4.75 -11.82
CA THR A 20 -6.22 -5.14 -11.28
C THR A 20 -6.16 -6.64 -11.01
N VAL A 21 -7.27 -7.25 -10.58
CA VAL A 21 -7.37 -8.70 -10.35
C VAL A 21 -7.85 -9.39 -11.64
N GLY A 22 -7.01 -10.27 -12.19
CA GLY A 22 -7.26 -10.94 -13.47
C GLY A 22 -6.79 -10.18 -14.71
N ALA A 23 -6.18 -8.99 -14.52
CA ALA A 23 -5.53 -8.16 -15.53
C ALA A 23 -6.31 -8.10 -16.86
N GLU A 24 -7.41 -7.34 -16.87
CA GLU A 24 -8.24 -7.15 -18.06
C GLU A 24 -7.91 -5.82 -18.74
N LEU A 25 -7.27 -5.88 -19.91
CA LEU A 25 -6.96 -4.73 -20.75
C LEU A 25 -8.09 -4.52 -21.77
N LYS A 26 -8.77 -3.37 -21.72
CA LYS A 26 -9.81 -3.03 -22.69
C LYS A 26 -9.35 -1.93 -23.62
N THR A 27 -9.73 -2.04 -24.88
CA THR A 27 -9.71 -0.92 -25.82
C THR A 27 -10.93 -0.06 -25.53
N ILE A 28 -10.70 1.22 -25.28
CA ILE A 28 -11.71 2.24 -25.03
C ILE A 28 -11.69 3.19 -26.22
N ILE A 29 -12.87 3.46 -26.79
CA ILE A 29 -13.07 4.44 -27.85
C ILE A 29 -14.11 5.41 -27.31
N ILE A 30 -13.70 6.67 -27.11
CA ILE A 30 -14.54 7.72 -26.52
C ILE A 30 -14.29 9.04 -27.27
N SER A 31 -15.17 10.02 -27.08
CA SER A 31 -14.96 11.34 -27.67
C SER A 31 -13.75 12.06 -27.06
N VAL A 32 -13.22 13.04 -27.79
CA VAL A 32 -12.14 13.90 -27.26
C VAL A 32 -12.56 14.59 -25.96
N ASP A 33 -13.78 15.12 -25.90
CA ASP A 33 -14.29 15.82 -24.71
C ASP A 33 -14.36 14.88 -23.49
N GLU A 34 -14.87 13.66 -23.68
CA GLU A 34 -14.93 12.66 -22.62
C GLU A 34 -13.54 12.23 -22.17
N PHE A 35 -12.59 12.08 -23.11
CA PHE A 35 -11.20 11.78 -22.79
C PHE A 35 -10.55 12.87 -21.95
N VAL A 36 -10.73 14.15 -22.32
CA VAL A 36 -10.18 15.28 -21.57
C VAL A 36 -10.75 15.32 -20.15
N GLN A 37 -12.06 15.15 -19.99
CA GLN A 37 -12.69 15.09 -18.67
C GLN A 37 -12.14 13.94 -17.82
N ASN A 38 -12.03 12.74 -18.40
CA ASN A 38 -11.47 11.58 -17.72
C ASN A 38 -10.00 11.78 -17.33
N LEU A 39 -9.21 12.41 -18.20
CA LEU A 39 -7.81 12.72 -17.92
C LEU A 39 -7.68 13.73 -16.78
N VAL A 40 -8.45 14.82 -16.80
CA VAL A 40 -8.46 15.83 -15.74
C VAL A 40 -8.87 15.22 -14.40
N ALA A 41 -9.91 14.38 -14.38
CA ALA A 41 -10.33 13.70 -13.16
C ALA A 41 -9.23 12.78 -12.59
N LYS A 42 -8.54 12.01 -13.45
CA LYS A 42 -7.43 11.15 -13.05
C LYS A 42 -6.21 11.92 -12.56
N LEU A 43 -5.87 13.03 -13.23
CA LEU A 43 -4.79 13.91 -12.79
C LEU A 43 -5.11 14.54 -11.43
N SER A 44 -6.34 15.01 -11.22
CA SER A 44 -6.78 15.54 -9.93
C SER A 44 -6.66 14.50 -8.81
N ALA A 45 -7.10 13.26 -9.06
CA ALA A 45 -6.94 12.15 -8.12
C ALA A 45 -5.46 11.86 -7.82
N LEU A 46 -4.61 11.86 -8.86
CA LEU A 46 -3.17 11.65 -8.71
C LEU A 46 -2.49 12.74 -7.90
N PHE A 47 -2.78 14.01 -8.17
CA PHE A 47 -2.23 15.14 -7.41
C PHE A 47 -2.67 15.11 -5.95
N THR A 48 -3.93 14.77 -5.71
CA THR A 48 -4.48 14.60 -4.36
C THR A 48 -3.72 13.50 -3.62
N HIS A 49 -3.57 12.32 -4.23
CA HIS A 49 -2.78 11.23 -3.67
C HIS A 49 -1.34 11.65 -3.38
N LEU A 50 -0.66 12.28 -4.35
CA LEU A 50 0.72 12.74 -4.20
C LEU A 50 0.88 13.74 -3.05
N PHE A 51 -0.07 14.66 -2.89
CA PHE A 51 -0.09 15.61 -1.79
C PHE A 51 -0.16 14.88 -0.44
N PHE A 52 -1.10 13.94 -0.30
CA PHE A 52 -1.23 13.15 0.93
C PHE A 52 0.01 12.30 1.21
N THR A 53 0.55 11.60 0.21
CA THR A 53 1.77 10.79 0.37
C THR A 53 2.94 11.64 0.83
N LYS A 54 3.13 12.83 0.25
CA LYS A 54 4.19 13.76 0.67
C LYS A 54 3.98 14.28 2.08
N ALA A 55 2.74 14.64 2.44
CA ALA A 55 2.39 15.11 3.77
C ALA A 55 2.62 14.01 4.84
N GLN A 56 2.16 12.79 4.57
CA GLN A 56 2.34 11.62 5.44
C GLN A 56 3.82 11.28 5.60
N SER A 57 4.59 11.26 4.51
CA SER A 57 6.03 11.00 4.57
C SER A 57 6.77 12.04 5.42
N LYS A 58 6.47 13.34 5.23
CA LYS A 58 7.06 14.42 6.03
C LYS A 58 6.69 14.29 7.51
N TYR A 59 5.42 14.02 7.81
CA TYR A 59 4.96 13.82 9.19
C TYR A 59 5.64 12.61 9.83
N PHE A 60 5.75 11.50 9.11
CA PHE A 60 6.40 10.29 9.58
C PHE A 60 7.90 10.51 9.87
N SER A 61 8.64 11.13 8.96
CA SER A 61 10.05 11.50 9.20
C SER A 61 10.20 12.36 10.45
N LYS A 62 9.37 13.41 10.59
CA LYS A 62 9.38 14.27 11.78
C LYS A 62 9.10 13.48 13.06
N THR A 63 8.10 12.59 13.04
CA THR A 63 7.70 11.80 14.22
C THR A 63 8.79 10.81 14.64
N LYS A 64 9.55 10.27 13.68
CA LYS A 64 10.71 9.42 13.96
C LYS A 64 11.86 10.21 14.58
N ASP A 65 12.14 11.41 14.06
CA ASP A 65 13.23 12.25 14.56
C ASP A 65 12.94 12.78 15.97
N GLU A 66 11.67 13.07 16.26
CA GLU A 66 11.18 13.57 17.56
C GLU A 66 10.66 12.46 18.50
N LEU A 67 10.99 11.18 18.24
CA LEU A 67 10.47 10.07 19.02
C LEU A 67 10.92 10.16 20.49
N ILE A 68 9.95 10.11 21.41
CA ILE A 68 10.17 10.26 22.85
C ILE A 68 10.44 8.88 23.47
N GLU A 69 11.27 8.84 24.51
CA GLU A 69 11.46 7.65 25.34
C GLU A 69 10.12 7.19 25.97
N GLY A 70 9.92 5.88 26.12
CA GLY A 70 8.62 5.36 26.54
C GLY A 70 7.57 5.29 25.42
N THR A 71 7.91 5.68 24.19
CA THR A 71 7.00 5.57 23.05
C THR A 71 7.62 4.80 21.89
N THR A 72 6.76 4.20 21.06
CA THR A 72 7.16 3.42 19.90
C THR A 72 6.28 3.76 18.70
N ILE A 73 6.85 3.72 17.50
CA ILE A 73 6.10 3.84 16.25
C ILE A 73 6.00 2.46 15.63
N ILE A 74 4.79 1.97 15.39
CA ILE A 74 4.56 0.70 14.71
C ILE A 74 4.10 0.99 13.28
N LEU A 75 4.88 0.55 12.30
CA LEU A 75 4.46 0.45 10.91
C LEU A 75 3.92 -0.96 10.66
N ALA A 76 2.77 -1.00 10.01
CA ALA A 76 2.15 -2.23 9.52
C ALA A 76 2.06 -2.10 8.00
N ASP A 77 2.45 -3.15 7.28
CA ASP A 77 2.20 -3.23 5.84
C ASP A 77 0.88 -3.96 5.57
N PHE A 78 0.42 -3.99 4.32
CA PHE A 78 -0.73 -4.81 3.98
C PHE A 78 -0.46 -6.29 4.23
N PHE A 79 -1.47 -7.00 4.73
CA PHE A 79 -1.39 -8.44 4.90
C PHE A 79 -1.42 -9.11 3.52
N GLU A 80 -0.61 -10.14 3.35
CA GLU A 80 -0.53 -10.90 2.12
C GLU A 80 -0.86 -12.37 2.38
N LYS A 81 -1.47 -13.01 1.40
CA LYS A 81 -1.80 -14.43 1.44
C LYS A 81 -0.73 -15.21 0.71
N TYR A 82 -0.05 -16.08 1.45
CA TYR A 82 1.03 -16.92 0.94
C TYR A 82 0.67 -18.40 1.05
N THR A 83 1.11 -19.18 0.08
CA THR A 83 1.10 -20.65 0.20
C THR A 83 2.47 -21.07 0.75
N CYS A 84 2.51 -21.83 1.86
CA CYS A 84 3.77 -22.23 2.51
C CYS A 84 4.73 -23.02 1.59
N ILE A 85 4.24 -23.56 0.47
CA ILE A 85 5.02 -24.32 -0.52
C ILE A 85 5.59 -23.43 -1.64
N MET A 86 4.97 -22.28 -1.94
CA MET A 86 5.38 -21.41 -3.06
C MET A 86 5.57 -19.99 -2.54
N GLN A 87 6.83 -19.56 -2.46
CA GLN A 87 7.23 -18.26 -1.92
C GLN A 87 7.14 -17.12 -2.95
N ASP A 88 7.10 -17.45 -4.25
CA ASP A 88 6.92 -16.45 -5.30
C ASP A 88 5.45 -16.02 -5.41
N ALA A 89 5.23 -14.71 -5.41
CA ALA A 89 3.94 -14.06 -5.65
C ALA A 89 3.50 -14.22 -7.12
N ILE A 90 3.29 -15.46 -7.56
CA ILE A 90 2.69 -15.74 -8.86
C ILE A 90 1.18 -15.54 -8.70
N GLN A 91 0.60 -14.57 -9.42
CA GLN A 91 -0.85 -14.26 -9.34
C GLN A 91 -1.78 -15.48 -9.48
N ARG A 92 -1.34 -16.55 -10.17
CA ARG A 92 -2.10 -17.81 -10.29
C ARG A 92 -2.21 -18.60 -8.98
N VAL A 93 -1.26 -18.45 -8.06
CA VAL A 93 -1.20 -19.18 -6.77
C VAL A 93 -2.18 -18.60 -5.75
N HIS A 94 -2.68 -17.38 -5.99
CA HIS A 94 -3.72 -16.74 -5.19
C HIS A 94 -5.03 -17.56 -5.11
N TRP A 95 -5.20 -18.59 -5.96
CA TRP A 95 -6.35 -19.51 -6.00
C TRP A 95 -6.07 -20.90 -5.41
N LYS A 96 -4.89 -21.17 -4.82
CA LYS A 96 -4.61 -22.45 -4.14
C LYS A 96 -5.30 -22.52 -2.77
N LYS A 97 -5.73 -23.73 -2.37
CA LYS A 97 -6.61 -23.98 -1.22
C LYS A 97 -5.97 -23.77 0.16
N GLU A 98 -4.65 -23.93 0.28
CA GLU A 98 -3.93 -23.74 1.54
C GLU A 98 -3.11 -22.47 1.47
N GLN A 99 -3.53 -21.48 2.25
CA GLN A 99 -2.87 -20.19 2.37
C GLN A 99 -2.75 -19.83 3.85
N VAL A 100 -1.71 -19.09 4.16
CA VAL A 100 -1.53 -18.40 5.44
C VAL A 100 -1.48 -16.91 5.17
N THR A 101 -1.99 -16.14 6.10
CA THR A 101 -1.87 -14.69 6.12
C THR A 101 -0.57 -14.32 6.82
N ILE A 102 0.27 -13.57 6.11
CA ILE A 102 1.51 -13.00 6.62
C ILE A 102 1.27 -11.50 6.77
N HIS A 103 1.58 -10.96 7.95
CA HIS A 103 1.46 -9.54 8.21
C HIS A 103 2.77 -9.03 8.84
N PRO A 104 3.61 -8.33 8.06
CA PRO A 104 4.84 -7.77 8.55
C PRO A 104 4.59 -6.45 9.31
N PHE A 105 5.33 -6.28 10.40
CA PHE A 105 5.35 -5.09 11.22
C PHE A 105 6.78 -4.61 11.42
N LEU A 106 6.95 -3.30 11.59
CA LEU A 106 8.23 -2.68 11.92
C LEU A 106 8.02 -1.67 13.04
N ALA A 107 8.57 -1.96 14.22
CA ALA A 107 8.57 -1.00 15.31
C ALA A 107 9.85 -0.16 15.31
N TYR A 108 9.73 1.13 15.60
CA TYR A 108 10.85 2.02 15.87
C TYR A 108 10.82 2.42 17.33
N ILE A 109 11.90 2.14 18.03
CA ILE A 109 12.10 2.52 19.43
C ILE A 109 13.33 3.42 19.55
N LYS A 110 13.33 4.29 20.55
CA LYS A 110 14.51 5.06 20.91
C LYS A 110 15.40 4.21 21.83
N ASP A 111 16.63 3.95 21.40
CA ASP A 111 17.63 3.27 22.22
C ASP A 111 18.29 4.29 23.16
N THR A 112 17.95 4.21 24.45
CA THR A 112 18.46 5.11 25.50
C THR A 112 19.97 4.98 25.71
N ALA A 113 20.58 3.85 25.35
CA ALA A 113 22.01 3.64 25.51
C ALA A 113 22.84 4.38 24.44
N ASN A 114 22.27 4.56 23.24
CA ASN A 114 22.99 5.06 22.08
C ASN A 114 22.38 6.34 21.45
N ASP A 115 21.27 6.84 22.02
CA ASP A 115 20.45 7.95 21.49
C ASP A 115 20.12 7.77 20.00
N LYS A 116 19.86 6.52 19.59
CA LYS A 116 19.60 6.14 18.19
C LYS A 116 18.26 5.47 18.05
N LEU A 117 17.64 5.66 16.88
CA LEU A 117 16.42 4.96 16.50
C LEU A 117 16.76 3.51 16.13
N LYS A 118 16.22 2.53 16.86
CA LYS A 118 16.42 1.11 16.60
C LYS A 118 15.17 0.51 15.95
N PRO A 119 15.28 -0.08 14.74
CA PRO A 119 14.20 -0.82 14.12
C PRO A 119 14.08 -2.24 14.71
N ILE A 120 12.85 -2.70 14.96
CA ILE A 120 12.52 -4.07 15.36
C ILE A 120 11.54 -4.65 14.33
N PRO A 121 12.01 -5.48 13.40
CA PRO A 121 11.14 -6.17 12.45
C PRO A 121 10.39 -7.30 13.17
N MET A 122 9.10 -7.43 12.88
CA MET A 122 8.23 -8.46 13.42
C MET A 122 7.33 -8.98 12.30
N CYS A 123 6.83 -10.20 12.46
CA CYS A 123 5.91 -10.78 11.51
C CYS A 123 4.91 -11.67 12.24
N VAL A 124 3.63 -11.45 11.97
CA VAL A 124 2.56 -12.32 12.47
C VAL A 124 2.12 -13.23 11.33
N ILE A 125 2.11 -14.53 11.59
CA ILE A 125 1.64 -15.56 10.67
C ILE A 125 0.37 -16.16 11.24
N SER A 126 -0.67 -16.27 10.43
CA SER A 126 -1.96 -16.83 10.83
C SER A 126 -2.57 -17.64 9.70
N ASP A 127 -3.35 -18.66 10.04
CA ASP A 127 -4.21 -19.42 9.15
C ASP A 127 -5.55 -18.71 8.83
N HIS A 128 -5.84 -17.57 9.48
CA HIS A 128 -7.03 -16.79 9.19
C HIS A 128 -6.89 -15.98 7.90
N LEU A 129 -7.75 -16.28 6.91
CA LEU A 129 -7.75 -15.66 5.58
C LEU A 129 -8.66 -14.42 5.43
N VAL A 130 -9.36 -14.02 6.50
CA VAL A 130 -10.31 -12.90 6.49
C VAL A 130 -9.69 -11.65 7.13
N PRO A 131 -9.67 -10.48 6.46
CA PRO A 131 -8.95 -9.29 6.91
C PRO A 131 -9.51 -8.58 8.14
N ASP A 132 -10.84 -8.60 8.32
CA ASP A 132 -11.50 -7.56 9.11
C ASP A 132 -11.27 -7.68 10.63
N ALA A 133 -11.14 -8.90 11.15
CA ALA A 133 -10.90 -9.16 12.58
C ALA A 133 -9.42 -9.44 12.91
N THR A 134 -8.60 -9.70 11.90
CA THR A 134 -7.22 -10.16 12.07
C THR A 134 -6.28 -9.01 12.42
N PHE A 135 -6.50 -7.81 11.87
CA PHE A 135 -5.68 -6.63 12.17
C PHE A 135 -5.60 -6.30 13.67
N TRP A 136 -6.76 -6.15 14.32
CA TRP A 136 -6.84 -5.85 15.75
C TRP A 136 -6.24 -6.94 16.63
N THR A 137 -6.39 -8.19 16.22
CA THR A 137 -5.82 -9.34 16.93
C THR A 137 -4.30 -9.33 16.83
N PHE A 138 -3.76 -9.08 15.63
CA PHE A 138 -2.31 -8.99 15.41
C PHE A 138 -1.70 -7.79 16.15
N GLN A 139 -2.39 -6.64 16.19
CA GLN A 139 -1.95 -5.50 16.98
C GLN A 139 -1.79 -5.84 18.47
N LYS A 140 -2.73 -6.60 19.05
CA LYS A 140 -2.61 -7.04 20.46
C LYS A 140 -1.40 -7.93 20.68
N VAL A 141 -1.17 -8.90 19.78
CA VAL A 141 -0.01 -9.80 19.85
C VAL A 141 1.30 -9.02 19.76
N ILE A 142 1.39 -8.08 18.82
CA ILE A 142 2.57 -7.23 18.64
C ILE A 142 2.79 -6.31 19.84
N ALA A 143 1.74 -5.69 20.37
CA ALA A 143 1.85 -4.85 21.56
C ALA A 143 2.36 -5.64 22.78
N GLN A 144 1.81 -6.84 23.01
CA GLN A 144 2.27 -7.72 24.09
C GLN A 144 3.73 -8.16 23.91
N TYR A 145 4.13 -8.49 22.69
CA TYR A 145 5.50 -8.83 22.35
C TYR A 145 6.46 -7.66 22.62
N LEU A 146 6.10 -6.46 22.17
CA LEU A 146 6.91 -5.25 22.36
C LEU A 146 7.07 -4.87 23.84
N ILE A 147 6.01 -4.93 24.64
CA ILE A 147 6.07 -4.66 26.10
C ILE A 147 7.03 -5.65 26.80
N LYS A 148 7.06 -6.91 26.35
CA LYS A 148 7.94 -7.94 26.91
C LYS A 148 9.41 -7.74 26.50
N GLU A 149 9.67 -7.46 25.22
CA GLU A 149 11.02 -7.37 24.67
C GLU A 149 11.69 -6.01 24.95
N VAL A 150 10.89 -4.97 25.16
CA VAL A 150 11.34 -3.60 25.35
C VAL A 150 10.63 -3.05 26.59
N PRO A 151 11.09 -3.35 27.82
CA PRO A 151 10.39 -2.97 29.07
C PRO A 151 10.31 -1.46 29.32
N GLN A 152 11.03 -0.68 28.50
CA GLN A 152 11.16 0.77 28.53
C GLN A 152 10.11 1.51 27.69
N ILE A 153 9.17 0.79 27.05
CA ILE A 153 7.96 1.33 26.39
C ILE A 153 6.68 0.84 27.06
#